data_AF-A0A1L8D3R0-F1
#
_entry.id   AF-A0A1L8D3R0-F1
#
_cell.length_a   1.000
_cell.length_b   1.000
_cell.length_c   1.000
_cell.angle_alpha   90.00
_cell.angle_beta   90.00
_cell.angle_gamma   90.00
#
_symmetry.space_group_name_H-M   'P 1'
#
loop_
_entity.id
_entity.type
_entity.pdbx_description
1 polymer ?
#
loop_
_entity_poly.entity_id
_entity_poly.type
_entity_poly.pdbx_seq_one_letter_code
_entity_poly.pdbx_strand_id
1 'polypeptide(L)'
;WNSCKRYAYNRLLEGKTRKELKKELQSFFKLNSRYVDDAILEASEVLQSTGEPGENPRKVIFGGKDLFFKLKSRHLSSKQRQKYKKEWEDKRKGTLFSRGDKTKQGNLNLRVIEENG
;
A
#
# COMPACT_ATOMS: atom_id res chain seq x y z
N TRP A 1 0.70 5.79 0.19
CA TRP A 1 -0.13 4.97 -0.73
C TRP A 1 0.00 3.46 -0.44
N ASN A 2 1.14 2.84 -0.79
CA ASN A 2 1.34 1.37 -0.73
C ASN A 2 1.08 0.74 0.65
N SER A 3 1.36 1.47 1.73
CA SER A 3 1.04 1.06 3.10
C SER A 3 -0.47 0.91 3.33
N CYS A 4 -1.27 1.85 2.83
CA CYS A 4 -2.73 1.83 2.90
C CYS A 4 -3.30 0.65 2.11
N LYS A 5 -2.82 0.41 0.88
CA LYS A 5 -3.22 -0.74 0.06
C LYS A 5 -2.93 -2.08 0.75
N ARG A 6 -1.71 -2.25 1.29
CA ARG A 6 -1.33 -3.46 2.04
C ARG A 6 -2.22 -3.70 3.24
N TYR A 7 -2.51 -2.64 3.98
CA TYR A 7 -3.39 -2.72 5.14
C TYR A 7 -4.80 -3.16 4.69
N ALA A 8 -5.35 -2.49 3.67
CA ALA A 8 -6.65 -2.84 3.11
C ALA A 8 -6.71 -4.32 2.69
N TYR A 9 -5.70 -4.82 1.96
CA TYR A 9 -5.62 -6.22 1.54
C TYR A 9 -5.73 -7.21 2.71
N ASN A 10 -4.93 -7.01 3.75
CA ASN A 10 -4.95 -7.89 4.93
C ASN A 10 -6.32 -7.88 5.61
N ARG A 11 -6.99 -6.73 5.66
CA ARG A 11 -8.31 -6.64 6.27
C ARG A 11 -9.43 -7.19 5.39
N LEU A 12 -9.30 -7.11 4.07
CA LEU A 12 -10.22 -7.79 3.15
C LEU A 12 -10.12 -9.32 3.33
N LEU A 13 -8.91 -9.86 3.55
CA LEU A 13 -8.73 -11.27 3.91
C LEU A 13 -9.36 -11.66 5.26
N GLU A 14 -9.46 -10.72 6.19
CA GLU A 14 -10.16 -10.87 7.48
C GLU A 14 -11.69 -10.73 7.33
N GLY A 15 -12.21 -10.39 6.14
CA GLY A 15 -13.64 -10.23 5.88
C GLY A 15 -14.21 -8.85 6.20
N LYS A 16 -13.38 -7.84 6.48
CA LYS A 16 -13.85 -6.46 6.72
C LYS A 16 -14.50 -5.89 5.46
N THR A 17 -15.58 -5.12 5.65
CA THR A 17 -16.28 -4.48 4.53
C THR A 17 -15.54 -3.23 4.05
N ARG A 18 -15.77 -2.86 2.78
CA ARG A 18 -15.25 -1.59 2.22
C ARG A 18 -15.61 -0.36 3.05
N LYS A 19 -16.85 -0.30 3.59
CA LYS A 19 -17.34 0.86 4.34
C LYS A 19 -16.60 1.05 5.66
N GLU A 20 -16.34 -0.04 6.37
CA GLU A 20 -15.55 -0.03 7.61
C GLU A 20 -14.10 0.37 7.32
N LEU A 21 -13.50 -0.25 6.29
CA LEU A 21 -12.13 0.06 5.88
C LEU A 21 -11.95 1.51 5.48
N LYS A 22 -12.91 2.07 4.73
CA LYS A 22 -12.85 3.46 4.32
C LYS A 22 -12.74 4.42 5.50
N LYS A 23 -13.52 4.19 6.57
CA LYS A 23 -13.47 5.02 7.79
C LYS A 23 -12.15 4.84 8.54
N GLU A 24 -11.75 3.59 8.76
CA GLU A 24 -10.54 3.24 9.51
C GLU A 24 -9.27 3.79 8.82
N LEU A 25 -9.14 3.57 7.52
CA LEU A 25 -7.98 3.95 6.73
C LEU A 25 -7.84 5.47 6.57
N GLN A 26 -8.97 6.20 6.43
CA GLN A 26 -8.94 7.67 6.37
C GLN A 26 -8.35 8.25 7.65
N SER A 27 -8.82 7.77 8.81
CA SER A 27 -8.33 8.25 10.11
C SER A 27 -6.87 7.85 10.34
N PHE A 28 -6.50 6.61 10.04
CA PHE A 28 -5.18 6.07 10.35
C PHE A 28 -4.08 6.62 9.44
N PHE A 29 -4.34 6.71 8.13
CA PHE A 29 -3.35 7.20 7.16
C PHE A 29 -3.47 8.69 6.87
N LYS A 30 -4.47 9.39 7.43
CA LYS A 30 -4.77 10.81 7.16
C LYS A 30 -4.87 11.12 5.66
N LEU A 31 -5.44 10.19 4.89
CA LEU A 31 -5.60 10.31 3.44
C LEU A 31 -7.03 10.74 3.11
N ASN A 32 -7.18 11.52 2.03
CA ASN A 32 -8.48 11.82 1.47
C ASN A 32 -9.27 10.53 1.12
N SER A 33 -10.58 10.58 1.30
CA SER A 33 -11.50 9.48 0.99
C SER A 33 -11.29 8.81 -0.37
N ARG A 34 -10.99 9.59 -1.41
CA ARG A 34 -10.75 9.08 -2.76
C ARG A 34 -9.54 8.17 -2.84
N TYR A 35 -8.46 8.58 -2.18
CA TYR A 35 -7.24 7.80 -2.10
C TYR A 35 -7.46 6.50 -1.34
N VAL A 36 -8.18 6.57 -0.23
CA VAL A 36 -8.51 5.37 0.52
C VAL A 36 -9.35 4.41 -0.31
N ASP A 37 -10.36 4.92 -1.03
CA ASP A 37 -11.19 4.10 -1.92
C ASP A 37 -10.37 3.43 -3.03
N ASP A 38 -9.52 4.20 -3.71
CA ASP A 38 -8.63 3.69 -4.75
C ASP A 38 -7.66 2.61 -4.18
N ALA A 39 -7.18 2.76 -2.94
CA ALA A 39 -6.29 1.79 -2.29
C ALA A 39 -7.04 0.50 -1.93
N ILE A 40 -8.31 0.60 -1.52
CA ILE A 40 -9.19 -0.55 -1.29
C ILE A 40 -9.52 -1.24 -2.62
N LEU A 41 -9.76 -0.48 -3.69
CA LEU A 41 -10.02 -1.01 -5.03
C LEU A 41 -8.82 -1.83 -5.52
N GLU A 42 -7.62 -1.25 -5.56
CA GLU A 42 -6.42 -1.98 -5.96
C GLU A 42 -6.15 -3.20 -5.07
N ALA A 43 -6.42 -3.11 -3.75
CA ALA A 43 -6.29 -4.26 -2.87
C ALA A 43 -7.29 -5.38 -3.21
N SER A 44 -8.52 -5.01 -3.58
CA SER A 44 -9.57 -5.96 -3.97
C SER A 44 -9.24 -6.64 -5.30
N GLU A 45 -8.73 -5.89 -6.27
CA GLU A 45 -8.26 -6.44 -7.56
C GLU A 45 -7.13 -7.45 -7.36
N VAL A 46 -6.14 -7.13 -6.53
CA VAL A 46 -5.06 -8.07 -6.17
C VAL A 46 -5.63 -9.32 -5.48
N LEU A 47 -6.64 -9.16 -4.62
CA LEU A 47 -7.26 -10.30 -3.95
C LEU A 47 -7.98 -11.22 -4.95
N GLN A 48 -8.74 -10.63 -5.87
CA GLN A 48 -9.43 -11.36 -6.93
C GLN A 48 -8.45 -12.10 -7.84
N SER A 49 -7.37 -11.46 -8.27
CA SER A 49 -6.36 -12.11 -9.11
C SER A 49 -5.67 -13.28 -8.40
N THR A 50 -5.46 -13.18 -7.08
CA THR A 50 -4.84 -14.24 -6.28
C THR A 50 -5.79 -15.38 -5.90
N GLY A 51 -7.07 -15.27 -6.27
CA GLY A 51 -8.09 -16.29 -6.07
C GLY A 51 -8.15 -17.34 -7.18
N GLU A 52 -7.30 -17.23 -8.21
CA GLU A 52 -7.22 -18.21 -9.29
C GLU A 52 -6.72 -19.59 -8.79
N PRO A 53 -7.09 -20.70 -9.45
CA PRO A 53 -6.76 -22.05 -8.99
C PRO A 53 -5.25 -22.25 -8.81
N GLY A 54 -4.82 -22.52 -7.57
CA GLY A 54 -3.42 -22.80 -7.22
C GLY A 54 -2.70 -21.66 -6.49
N GLU A 55 -3.27 -20.46 -6.43
CA GLU A 55 -2.72 -19.36 -5.64
C GLU A 55 -3.33 -19.32 -4.23
N ASN A 56 -2.50 -18.93 -3.24
CA ASN A 56 -2.95 -18.75 -1.87
C ASN A 56 -2.91 -17.25 -1.53
N PRO A 57 -4.08 -16.59 -1.41
CA PRO A 57 -4.17 -15.16 -1.09
C PRO A 57 -3.40 -14.75 0.18
N ARG A 58 -3.29 -15.64 1.18
CA ARG A 58 -2.53 -15.34 2.41
C ARG A 58 -1.01 -15.32 2.22
N LYS A 59 -0.49 -15.77 1.07
CA LYS A 59 0.94 -15.82 0.75
C LYS A 59 1.42 -14.67 -0.15
N VAL A 60 0.58 -13.68 -0.42
CA VAL A 60 0.96 -12.52 -1.24
C VAL A 60 2.09 -11.72 -0.58
N ILE A 61 3.13 -11.44 -1.38
CA ILE A 61 4.30 -10.65 -0.95
C ILE A 61 4.24 -9.26 -1.58
N PHE A 62 4.11 -8.25 -0.73
CA PHE A 62 4.19 -6.85 -1.16
C PHE A 62 5.61 -6.30 -1.09
N GLY A 63 6.00 -5.50 -2.08
CA GLY A 63 7.34 -4.90 -2.18
C GLY A 63 8.35 -5.70 -3.02
N GLY A 64 7.87 -6.70 -3.77
CA GLY A 64 8.67 -7.49 -4.71
C GLY A 64 9.06 -8.86 -4.17
N LYS A 65 8.61 -9.92 -4.85
CA LYS A 65 8.87 -11.32 -4.49
C LYS A 65 10.37 -11.65 -4.50
N ASP A 66 11.10 -11.22 -5.52
CA ASP A 66 12.54 -11.50 -5.63
C ASP A 66 13.35 -10.80 -4.54
N LEU A 67 12.98 -9.55 -4.22
CA LEU A 67 13.62 -8.80 -3.15
C LEU A 67 13.34 -9.46 -1.79
N PHE A 68 12.15 -10.03 -1.60
CA PHE A 68 11.82 -10.83 -0.43
C PHE A 68 12.75 -12.03 -0.26
N PHE A 69 12.89 -12.83 -1.32
CA PHE A 69 13.73 -14.02 -1.26
C PHE A 69 15.22 -13.69 -1.15
N LYS A 70 15.69 -12.61 -1.80
CA LYS A 70 17.05 -12.09 -1.60
C LYS A 70 17.28 -11.77 -0.12
N LEU A 71 16.36 -11.07 0.55
CA LEU A 71 16.50 -10.74 1.98
C LEU A 71 16.45 -11.94 2.92
N LYS A 72 15.73 -12.99 2.55
CA LYS A 72 15.66 -14.26 3.30
C LYS A 72 16.96 -15.07 3.19
N SER A 73 17.83 -14.78 2.22
CA SER A 73 19.10 -15.48 2.05
C SER A 73 20.00 -15.39 3.29
N ARG A 74 20.65 -16.51 3.63
CA ARG A 74 21.59 -16.62 4.75
C ARG A 74 22.98 -16.10 4.40
N HIS A 75 23.35 -16.07 3.11
CA HIS A 75 24.69 -15.71 2.62
C HIS A 75 24.84 -14.21 2.31
N LEU A 76 24.13 -13.35 3.06
CA LEU A 76 24.23 -11.90 2.88
C LEU A 76 25.21 -11.30 3.87
N SER A 77 26.12 -10.46 3.38
CA SER A 77 26.85 -9.54 4.25
C SER A 77 25.89 -8.57 4.96
N SER A 78 26.31 -8.04 6.11
CA SER A 78 25.55 -7.06 6.88
C SER A 78 25.19 -5.83 6.04
N LYS A 79 26.12 -5.36 5.20
CA LYS A 79 25.93 -4.21 4.29
C LYS A 79 24.88 -4.49 3.22
N GLN A 80 24.92 -5.67 2.59
CA GLN A 80 23.90 -6.08 1.60
C GLN A 80 22.53 -6.23 2.25
N ARG A 81 22.46 -6.83 3.44
CA ARG A 81 21.21 -6.99 4.19
C ARG A 81 20.58 -5.63 4.49
N GLN A 82 21.36 -4.66 4.96
CA GLN A 82 20.87 -3.31 5.23
C GLN A 82 20.39 -2.61 3.96
N LYS A 83 21.13 -2.74 2.84
CA LYS A 83 20.73 -2.21 1.54
C LYS A 83 19.37 -2.77 1.09
N TYR A 84 19.21 -4.09 1.06
CA TYR A 84 17.96 -4.70 0.62
C TYR A 84 16.80 -4.43 1.58
N LYS A 85 17.06 -4.33 2.89
CA LYS A 85 16.05 -3.92 3.89
C LYS A 85 15.53 -2.53 3.58
N LYS A 86 16.43 -1.58 3.32
CA LYS A 86 16.04 -0.23 2.93
C LYS A 86 15.21 -0.24 1.64
N GLU A 87 15.69 -0.91 0.59
CA GLU A 87 14.97 -0.98 -0.69
C GLU A 87 13.57 -1.59 -0.54
N TRP A 88 13.42 -2.64 0.27
CA TRP A 88 12.12 -3.27 0.48
C TRP A 88 11.21 -2.45 1.41
N GLU A 89 11.77 -1.68 2.34
CA GLU A 89 11.01 -0.67 3.07
C GLU A 89 10.52 0.43 2.13
N ASP A 90 11.37 0.98 1.27
CA ASP A 90 11.06 2.06 0.32
C ASP A 90 10.01 1.62 -0.73
N LYS A 91 10.05 0.36 -1.18
CA LYS A 91 8.98 -0.16 -2.07
C LYS A 91 7.62 -0.24 -1.36
N ARG A 92 7.59 -0.38 -0.04
CA ARG A 92 6.36 -0.55 0.76
C ARG A 92 5.90 0.74 1.43
N LYS A 93 6.80 1.70 1.63
CA LYS A 93 6.60 2.96 2.35
C LYS A 93 7.15 4.10 1.49
N GLY A 94 6.44 5.23 1.43
CA GLY A 94 6.95 6.40 0.73
C GLY A 94 6.55 6.52 -0.75
N THR A 95 5.76 5.60 -1.29
CA THR A 95 5.16 5.80 -2.61
C THR A 95 4.12 6.91 -2.55
N LEU A 96 4.42 8.01 -3.25
CA LEU A 96 3.52 9.12 -3.50
C LEU A 96 2.66 8.78 -4.71
N PHE A 97 1.35 8.72 -4.52
CA PHE A 97 0.40 8.53 -5.60
C PHE A 97 -0.24 9.89 -5.89
N SER A 98 -0.18 10.36 -7.13
CA SER A 98 -0.80 11.62 -7.50
C SER A 98 -2.02 11.35 -8.37
N ARG A 99 -3.20 11.69 -7.85
CA ARG A 99 -4.47 11.62 -8.57
C ARG A 99 -5.15 12.97 -8.47
N GLY A 100 -5.17 13.68 -9.60
CA GLY A 100 -5.90 14.94 -9.72
C GLY A 100 -7.37 14.73 -10.03
N ASP A 101 -8.20 15.68 -9.63
CA ASP A 101 -9.58 15.79 -10.07
C ASP A 101 -9.81 17.19 -10.62
N LYS A 102 -10.21 17.28 -11.89
CA LYS A 102 -10.43 18.55 -12.58
C LYS A 102 -11.47 19.41 -11.85
N THR A 103 -12.53 18.82 -11.31
CA THR A 103 -13.58 19.52 -10.55
C THR A 103 -13.09 20.03 -9.20
N LYS A 104 -11.97 19.48 -8.70
CA LYS A 104 -11.31 19.89 -7.46
C LYS A 104 -9.97 20.59 -7.72
N GLN A 105 -9.76 21.09 -8.94
CA GLN A 105 -8.55 21.82 -9.33
C GLN A 105 -7.25 21.03 -9.05
N GLY A 106 -7.22 19.74 -9.37
CA GLY A 106 -6.04 18.89 -9.23
C GLY A 106 -6.04 18.04 -7.96
N ASN A 107 -4.87 17.81 -7.39
CA ASN A 107 -4.67 16.86 -6.30
C ASN A 107 -4.65 17.56 -4.93
N LEU A 108 -5.71 17.33 -4.15
CA LEU A 108 -5.88 17.91 -2.81
C LEU A 108 -4.74 17.54 -1.83
N ASN A 109 -4.12 16.36 -2.00
CA ASN A 109 -3.06 15.89 -1.10
C ASN A 109 -1.67 16.49 -1.41
N LEU A 110 -1.51 17.20 -2.53
CA LEU A 110 -0.25 17.84 -2.93
C LEU A 110 -0.31 19.37 -2.88
N ARG A 111 -1.38 19.92 -2.31
CA ARG A 111 -1.51 21.37 -2.18
C ARG A 111 -0.51 21.86 -1.13
N VAL A 112 0.28 22.86 -1.51
CA VAL A 112 1.00 23.68 -0.55
C VAL A 112 -0.03 24.59 0.10
N ILE A 113 -0.18 24.47 1.41
CA ILE A 113 -1.01 25.36 2.22
C ILE A 113 -0.06 26.11 3.14
N GLU A 114 -0.21 27.42 3.17
CA GLU A 114 0.46 28.27 4.14
C GLU A 114 -0.26 28.07 5.48
N GLU A 115 0.43 27.46 6.46
CA GLU A 115 -0.08 27.42 7.83
C GLU A 115 0.06 28.83 8.41
N ASN A 116 -1.03 29.59 8.36
CA ASN A 116 -1.14 30.81 9.16
C ASN A 116 -1.11 30.39 10.63
N GLY A 117 -0.10 30.88 11.35
CA GLY A 117 0.05 30.69 12.80
C GLY A 117 -1.11 31.24 13.61
#